data_AF-C9L7L3-F1
#
_entry.id   AF-C9L7L3-F1
#
_cell.length_a   1.000
_cell.length_b   1.000
_cell.length_c   1.000
_cell.angle_alpha   90.00
_cell.angle_beta   90.00
_cell.angle_gamma   90.00
#
_symmetry.space_group_name_H-M   'P 1'
#
loop_
_entity.id
_entity.type
_entity.pdbx_description
1 polymer ?
#
loop_
_entity_poly.entity_id
_entity_poly.type
_entity_poly.pdbx_seq_one_letter_code
_entity_poly.pdbx_strand_id
1 'polypeptide(L)'
;MIQVIDSIMGSGKSTWMINYINSHPEQQYLIVVPYLSEVNRYEVALENIKGFQPRNKPGGKISDFKELVASGRNIVTTHALLKNIDRECLNLLQVQNYNLILDEAMQVIEEYHIPQSDLKIILNNEYIKISDDGFVIWNNENENAKEYKGKWVKEIRKYAELNSLMAYQDSDKTPVKLIWNYPSNFFEYFNNIYILTYLWSGDIQEAYFKLHNIEYQHCSLINGKLSPYSKSNDIIERQKYKQLITVLDDKKLNQIGEREYKSKIPLSSSWYKSNVNSLHMKILKNHLYNYFHNKVKTLMIDNMWVTFKDYQSKLKGKGYTGSKKNPCFVPFNTRGTNEYANKKSLAFMVNVYLNPVIKNFFAQHNIQLNQDEYATSILVQWIWRSQIREDKPIILYLPSKRMRDLLNEFFA
;
A
#
# COMPACT_ATOMS: atom_id res chain seq x y z
N MET A 1 11.62 -17.84 -9.45
CA MET A 1 10.98 -17.01 -10.52
C MET A 1 9.94 -16.09 -9.89
N ILE A 2 9.87 -14.81 -10.27
CA ILE A 2 8.86 -13.87 -9.76
C ILE A 2 7.83 -13.57 -10.86
N GLN A 3 6.56 -13.73 -10.56
CA GLN A 3 5.44 -13.40 -11.44
C GLN A 3 4.52 -12.38 -10.77
N VAL A 4 4.39 -11.21 -11.40
CA VAL A 4 3.43 -10.19 -10.99
C VAL A 4 2.16 -10.38 -11.79
N ILE A 5 1.07 -10.74 -11.12
CA ILE A 5 -0.25 -10.94 -11.70
C ILE A 5 -1.05 -9.64 -11.51
N ASP A 6 -0.92 -8.77 -12.51
CA ASP A 6 -1.57 -7.46 -12.58
C ASP A 6 -2.91 -7.58 -13.30
N SER A 7 -4.02 -7.52 -12.57
CA SER A 7 -5.36 -7.62 -13.14
C SER A 7 -6.37 -6.90 -12.28
N ILE A 8 -7.45 -6.41 -12.87
CA ILE A 8 -8.45 -5.61 -12.16
C ILE A 8 -9.05 -6.34 -10.96
N MET A 9 -9.45 -5.61 -9.93
CA MET A 9 -10.09 -6.20 -8.75
C MET A 9 -11.41 -6.86 -9.15
N GLY A 10 -11.64 -8.08 -8.65
CA GLY A 10 -12.78 -8.90 -9.06
C GLY A 10 -12.48 -9.90 -10.17
N SER A 11 -11.33 -9.81 -10.85
CA SER A 11 -10.96 -10.72 -11.95
C SER A 11 -10.65 -12.17 -11.54
N GLY A 12 -10.78 -12.51 -10.25
CA GLY A 12 -10.53 -13.85 -9.73
C GLY A 12 -9.05 -14.19 -9.42
N LYS A 13 -8.14 -13.21 -9.29
CA LYS A 13 -6.72 -13.45 -8.94
C LYS A 13 -6.52 -14.38 -7.74
N SER A 14 -7.13 -14.05 -6.61
CA SER A 14 -6.99 -14.88 -5.40
C SER A 14 -7.64 -16.26 -5.59
N THR A 15 -8.73 -16.37 -6.34
CA THR A 15 -9.37 -17.66 -6.67
C THR A 15 -8.48 -18.52 -7.55
N TRP A 16 -7.86 -17.93 -8.58
CA TRP A 16 -6.88 -18.60 -9.43
C TRP A 16 -5.70 -19.13 -8.59
N MET A 17 -5.20 -18.31 -7.66
CA MET A 17 -4.12 -18.71 -6.77
C MET A 17 -4.52 -19.85 -5.82
N ILE A 18 -5.71 -19.79 -5.22
CA ILE A 18 -6.24 -20.87 -4.38
C ILE A 18 -6.32 -22.18 -5.18
N ASN A 19 -6.83 -22.13 -6.41
CA ASN A 19 -6.91 -23.30 -7.28
C ASN A 19 -5.52 -23.84 -7.64
N TYR A 20 -4.54 -22.96 -7.90
CA TYR A 20 -3.14 -23.35 -8.13
C TYR A 20 -2.59 -24.10 -6.90
N ILE A 21 -2.79 -23.56 -5.70
CA ILE A 21 -2.30 -24.17 -4.46
C ILE A 21 -2.97 -25.52 -4.21
N ASN A 22 -4.29 -25.60 -4.35
CA ASN A 22 -5.05 -26.84 -4.14
C ASN A 22 -4.67 -27.94 -5.15
N SER A 23 -4.20 -27.58 -6.35
CA SER A 23 -3.74 -28.54 -7.37
C SER A 23 -2.28 -28.95 -7.22
N HIS A 24 -1.51 -28.29 -6.35
CA HIS A 24 -0.11 -28.61 -6.07
C HIS A 24 0.13 -28.75 -4.55
N PRO A 25 -0.58 -29.67 -3.86
CA PRO A 25 -0.51 -29.81 -2.40
C PRO A 25 0.84 -30.33 -1.88
N GLU A 26 1.67 -30.89 -2.77
CA GLU A 26 3.03 -31.35 -2.48
C GLU A 26 4.03 -30.21 -2.25
N GLN A 27 3.68 -28.99 -2.68
CA GLN A 27 4.53 -27.82 -2.51
C GLN A 27 4.30 -27.12 -1.16
N GLN A 28 5.26 -26.28 -0.80
CA GLN A 28 5.23 -25.52 0.45
C GLN A 28 4.90 -24.05 0.19
N TYR A 29 4.03 -23.45 0.99
CA TYR A 29 3.47 -22.12 0.72
C TYR A 29 3.58 -21.17 1.90
N LEU A 30 4.04 -19.95 1.61
CA LEU A 30 3.92 -18.79 2.49
C LEU A 30 2.95 -17.81 1.82
N ILE A 31 1.72 -17.76 2.33
CA ILE A 31 0.65 -16.90 1.83
C ILE A 31 0.55 -15.66 2.72
N VAL A 32 0.64 -14.49 2.11
CA VAL A 32 0.71 -13.21 2.81
C VAL A 32 -0.38 -12.31 2.27
N VAL A 33 -1.27 -11.88 3.15
CA VAL A 33 -2.47 -11.12 2.79
C VAL A 33 -2.56 -9.81 3.57
N PRO A 34 -3.40 -8.84 3.18
CA PRO A 34 -3.45 -7.55 3.87
C PRO A 34 -4.05 -7.61 5.28
N TYR A 35 -5.07 -8.46 5.49
CA TYR A 35 -5.86 -8.47 6.72
C TYR A 35 -6.15 -9.87 7.25
N LEU A 36 -6.46 -9.96 8.55
CA LEU A 36 -6.81 -11.22 9.21
C LEU A 36 -8.08 -11.87 8.63
N SER A 37 -9.04 -11.07 8.14
CA SER A 37 -10.23 -11.60 7.46
C SER A 37 -9.87 -12.37 6.19
N GLU A 38 -8.83 -11.92 5.47
CA GLU A 38 -8.33 -12.62 4.30
C GLU A 38 -7.56 -13.88 4.69
N VAL A 39 -6.86 -13.89 5.84
CA VAL A 39 -6.23 -15.12 6.35
C VAL A 39 -7.28 -16.20 6.53
N ASN A 40 -8.39 -15.88 7.21
CA ASN A 40 -9.50 -16.81 7.41
C ASN A 40 -10.10 -17.28 6.07
N ARG A 41 -10.18 -16.40 5.06
CA ARG A 41 -10.68 -16.76 3.72
C ARG A 41 -9.79 -17.80 3.05
N TYR A 42 -8.47 -17.63 3.11
CA TYR A 42 -7.54 -18.63 2.57
C TYR A 42 -7.61 -19.92 3.38
N GLU A 43 -7.60 -19.88 4.71
CA GLU A 43 -7.68 -21.10 5.54
C GLU A 43 -8.94 -21.94 5.26
N VAL A 44 -10.07 -21.31 4.97
CA VAL A 44 -11.32 -22.00 4.61
C VAL A 44 -11.30 -22.56 3.19
N ALA A 45 -10.64 -21.86 2.25
CA ALA A 45 -10.63 -22.23 0.83
C ALA A 45 -9.53 -23.23 0.43
N LEU A 46 -8.56 -23.46 1.31
CA LEU A 46 -7.52 -24.48 1.12
C LEU A 46 -8.06 -25.84 1.55
N GLU A 47 -8.22 -26.74 0.58
CA GLU A 47 -8.88 -28.04 0.78
C GLU A 47 -7.86 -29.16 1.02
N ASN A 48 -6.76 -29.13 0.27
CA ASN A 48 -5.78 -30.22 0.23
C ASN A 48 -4.54 -29.97 1.11
N ILE A 49 -4.40 -28.76 1.64
CA ILE A 49 -3.31 -28.39 2.56
C ILE A 49 -3.86 -27.67 3.77
N LYS A 50 -3.18 -27.83 4.91
CA LYS A 50 -3.49 -27.06 6.12
C LYS A 50 -2.63 -25.81 6.20
N GLY A 51 -3.25 -24.65 6.05
CA GLY A 51 -2.64 -23.35 6.37
C GLY A 51 -2.54 -23.12 7.89
N PHE A 52 -1.40 -22.63 8.36
CA PHE A 52 -1.18 -22.27 9.76
C PHE A 52 -0.98 -20.77 9.90
N GLN A 53 -1.79 -20.13 10.75
CA GLN A 53 -1.59 -18.74 11.14
C GLN A 53 -0.65 -18.61 12.34
N PRO A 54 0.36 -17.71 12.30
CA PRO A 54 1.19 -17.40 13.46
C PRO A 54 0.37 -16.78 14.61
N ARG A 55 0.52 -17.34 15.81
CA ARG A 55 -0.19 -16.98 17.04
C ARG A 55 0.69 -16.20 17.97
N ASN A 56 0.06 -15.45 18.88
CA ASN A 56 0.80 -14.75 19.92
C ASN A 56 1.18 -15.75 21.04
N LYS A 57 2.45 -16.13 21.11
CA LYS A 57 3.06 -16.99 22.14
C LYS A 57 4.10 -16.20 22.95
N PRO A 58 4.70 -16.75 24.03
CA PRO A 58 5.92 -16.19 24.61
C PRO A 58 6.98 -15.97 23.50
N GLY A 59 7.56 -14.78 23.42
CA GLY A 59 8.41 -14.36 22.28
C GLY A 59 7.67 -13.64 21.14
N GLY A 60 6.34 -13.54 21.22
CA GLY A 60 5.49 -12.83 20.26
C GLY A 60 5.16 -13.62 18.99
N LYS A 61 4.33 -13.05 18.12
CA LYS A 61 3.91 -13.68 16.85
C LYS A 61 5.06 -14.04 15.91
N ILE A 62 6.15 -13.27 15.93
CA ILE A 62 7.31 -13.54 15.07
C ILE A 62 8.04 -14.82 15.50
N SER A 63 8.02 -15.16 16.80
CA SER A 63 8.60 -16.41 17.31
C SER A 63 7.83 -17.63 16.81
N ASP A 64 6.49 -17.60 16.88
CA ASP A 64 5.66 -18.68 16.33
C ASP A 64 5.81 -18.80 14.81
N PHE A 65 5.97 -17.67 14.11
CA PHE A 65 6.27 -17.69 12.67
C PHE A 65 7.58 -18.44 12.37
N LYS A 66 8.65 -18.17 13.12
CA LYS A 66 9.94 -18.89 12.98
C LYS A 66 9.78 -20.38 13.24
N GLU A 67 9.06 -20.77 14.30
CA GLU A 67 8.76 -22.18 14.59
C GLU A 67 8.04 -22.87 13.42
N LEU A 68 7.05 -22.20 12.82
CA LEU A 68 6.30 -22.72 11.67
C LEU A 68 7.18 -22.87 10.42
N VAL A 69 8.04 -21.88 10.13
CA VAL A 69 9.00 -21.93 9.02
C VAL A 69 9.99 -23.06 9.22
N ALA A 70 10.59 -23.17 10.42
CA ALA A 70 11.54 -24.22 10.76
C ALA A 70 10.93 -25.63 10.65
N SER A 71 9.63 -25.76 10.94
CA SER A 71 8.87 -27.01 10.85
C SER A 71 8.33 -27.31 9.44
N GLY A 72 8.66 -26.48 8.45
CA GLY A 72 8.25 -26.68 7.07
C GLY A 72 6.75 -26.54 6.81
N ARG A 73 6.00 -25.79 7.65
CA ARG A 73 4.52 -25.72 7.57
C ARG A 73 4.04 -24.78 6.48
N ASN A 74 2.89 -25.05 5.87
CA ASN A 74 2.20 -24.05 5.04
C ASN A 74 1.67 -22.92 5.94
N ILE A 75 2.01 -21.67 5.62
CA ILE A 75 1.73 -20.52 6.49
C ILE A 75 0.80 -19.55 5.79
N VAL A 76 -0.21 -19.05 6.51
CA VAL A 76 -1.07 -17.94 6.05
C VAL A 76 -0.96 -16.81 7.06
N THR A 77 -0.48 -15.65 6.64
CA THR A 77 -0.17 -14.53 7.53
C THR A 77 -0.46 -13.18 6.90
N THR A 78 -0.26 -12.10 7.66
CA THR A 78 -0.51 -10.74 7.17
C THR A 78 0.77 -10.01 6.76
N HIS A 79 0.63 -9.04 5.85
CA HIS A 79 1.71 -8.09 5.48
C HIS A 79 2.35 -7.42 6.71
N ALA A 80 1.55 -7.14 7.75
CA ALA A 80 2.04 -6.52 8.97
C ALA A 80 3.02 -7.41 9.75
N LEU A 81 2.88 -8.73 9.71
CA LEU A 81 3.84 -9.63 10.35
C LEU A 81 5.18 -9.61 9.62
N LEU A 82 5.16 -9.59 8.28
CA LEU A 82 6.37 -9.58 7.47
C LEU A 82 7.27 -8.36 7.72
N LYS A 83 6.70 -7.19 8.08
CA LYS A 83 7.49 -6.02 8.48
C LYS A 83 8.45 -6.29 9.65
N ASN A 84 8.19 -7.33 10.45
CA ASN A 84 8.98 -7.67 11.63
C ASN A 84 10.01 -8.77 11.36
N ILE A 85 10.23 -9.18 10.11
CA ILE A 85 11.28 -10.14 9.78
C ILE A 85 12.63 -9.66 10.33
N ASP A 86 13.41 -10.62 10.82
CA ASP A 86 14.78 -10.45 11.26
C ASP A 86 15.68 -11.49 10.57
N ARG A 87 16.96 -11.48 10.93
CA ARG A 87 17.98 -12.31 10.28
C ARG A 87 17.70 -13.80 10.46
N GLU A 88 17.18 -14.19 11.61
CA GLU A 88 16.83 -15.59 11.87
C GLU A 88 15.67 -16.04 10.97
N CYS A 89 14.63 -15.20 10.79
CA CYS A 89 13.56 -15.50 9.83
C CYS A 89 14.11 -15.70 8.41
N LEU A 90 15.01 -14.83 7.95
CA LEU A 90 15.60 -14.94 6.60
C LEU A 90 16.41 -16.23 6.44
N ASN A 91 17.26 -16.56 7.43
CA ASN A 91 18.04 -17.80 7.42
C ASN A 91 17.13 -19.04 7.39
N LEU A 92 16.03 -19.04 8.16
CA LEU A 92 15.08 -20.13 8.18
C LEU A 92 14.34 -20.26 6.84
N LEU A 93 13.97 -19.15 6.20
CA LEU A 93 13.33 -19.18 4.87
C LEU A 93 14.30 -19.70 3.81
N GLN A 94 15.56 -19.29 3.85
CA GLN A 94 16.59 -19.67 2.87
C GLN A 94 16.80 -21.19 2.79
N VAL A 95 16.68 -21.91 3.90
CA VAL A 95 16.87 -23.38 3.95
C VAL A 95 15.57 -24.16 3.70
N GLN A 96 14.49 -23.48 3.33
CA GLN A 96 13.19 -24.06 3.06
C GLN A 96 12.83 -23.86 1.58
N ASN A 97 11.87 -24.64 1.08
CA ASN A 97 11.48 -24.67 -0.34
C ASN A 97 10.14 -23.97 -0.57
N TYR A 98 9.91 -22.86 0.11
CA TYR A 98 8.65 -22.13 0.03
C TYR A 98 8.41 -21.52 -1.35
N ASN A 99 7.15 -21.55 -1.79
CA ASN A 99 6.60 -20.62 -2.74
C ASN A 99 5.93 -19.47 -1.97
N LEU A 100 6.19 -18.23 -2.36
CA LEU A 100 5.61 -17.04 -1.76
C LEU A 100 4.41 -16.56 -2.57
N ILE A 101 3.31 -16.28 -1.88
CA ILE A 101 2.14 -15.61 -2.44
C ILE A 101 1.94 -14.31 -1.68
N LEU A 102 2.05 -13.18 -2.38
CA LEU A 102 1.71 -11.86 -1.87
C LEU A 102 0.37 -11.42 -2.48
N ASP A 103 -0.71 -11.47 -1.70
CA ASP A 103 -2.00 -10.92 -2.10
C ASP A 103 -2.06 -9.42 -1.77
N GLU A 104 -2.22 -8.60 -2.80
CA GLU A 104 -1.85 -7.19 -2.86
C GLU A 104 -0.34 -6.95 -2.69
N ALA A 105 0.19 -5.96 -3.40
CA ALA A 105 1.57 -5.50 -3.22
C ALA A 105 1.83 -5.17 -1.74
N MET A 106 3.05 -5.42 -1.27
CA MET A 106 3.45 -5.16 0.11
C MET A 106 4.06 -3.75 0.24
N GLN A 107 4.13 -3.22 1.47
CA GLN A 107 4.87 -1.99 1.71
C GLN A 107 6.35 -2.32 1.87
N VAL A 108 7.15 -1.95 0.87
CA VAL A 108 8.60 -2.25 0.83
C VAL A 108 9.50 -1.07 1.20
N ILE A 109 8.99 0.16 1.17
CA ILE A 109 9.73 1.38 1.48
C ILE A 109 8.94 2.23 2.49
N GLU A 110 9.64 2.82 3.45
CA GLU A 110 9.07 3.77 4.42
C GLU A 110 10.14 4.77 4.88
N GLU A 111 9.76 6.03 5.18
CA GLU A 111 10.69 6.95 5.86
C GLU A 111 10.94 6.43 7.27
N TYR A 112 12.21 6.20 7.63
CA TYR A 112 12.58 5.88 9.00
C TYR A 112 12.62 7.17 9.83
N HIS A 113 11.62 7.35 10.68
CA HIS A 113 11.45 8.58 11.45
C HIS A 113 12.42 8.66 12.64
N ILE A 114 13.56 9.31 12.40
CA ILE A 114 14.52 9.75 13.41
C ILE A 114 14.53 11.29 13.51
N PRO A 115 14.54 11.89 14.72
CA PRO A 115 14.74 13.33 14.88
C PRO A 115 16.05 13.78 14.24
N GLN A 116 16.02 14.95 13.59
CA GLN A 116 17.19 15.48 12.89
C GLN A 116 18.38 15.74 13.81
N SER A 117 18.12 16.14 15.07
CA SER A 117 19.16 16.27 16.09
C SER A 117 19.88 14.95 16.36
N ASP A 118 19.13 13.86 16.44
CA ASP A 118 19.66 12.54 16.79
C ASP A 118 20.43 11.94 15.61
N LEU A 119 19.91 12.12 14.39
CA LEU A 119 20.63 11.73 13.17
C LEU A 119 21.98 12.47 13.05
N LYS A 120 22.01 13.77 13.33
CA LYS A 120 23.25 14.55 13.35
C LYS A 120 24.24 14.04 14.39
N ILE A 121 23.79 13.69 15.60
CA ILE A 121 24.66 13.11 16.62
C ILE A 121 25.25 11.78 16.12
N ILE A 122 24.43 10.91 15.54
CA ILE A 122 24.87 9.60 15.02
C ILE A 122 25.91 9.76 13.91
N LEU A 123 25.70 10.71 12.99
CA LEU A 123 26.61 10.99 11.88
C LEU A 123 27.91 11.64 12.36
N ASN A 124 27.83 12.68 13.19
CA ASN A 124 29.00 13.44 13.67
C ASN A 124 29.94 12.60 14.55
N ASN A 125 29.39 11.60 15.26
CA ASN A 125 30.20 10.67 16.04
C ASN A 125 30.59 9.42 15.23
N GLU A 126 30.31 9.39 13.92
CA GLU A 126 30.66 8.31 13.00
C GLU A 126 30.17 6.92 13.46
N TYR A 127 28.98 6.85 14.06
CA TYR A 127 28.39 5.56 14.48
C TYR A 127 27.89 4.74 13.30
N ILE A 128 27.61 5.40 12.18
CA ILE A 128 27.25 4.77 10.92
C ILE A 128 28.12 5.32 9.80
N LYS A 129 28.31 4.52 8.75
CA LYS A 129 28.86 4.90 7.45
C LYS A 129 27.79 4.70 6.39
N ILE A 130 27.88 5.39 5.26
CA ILE A 130 27.01 5.17 4.10
C ILE A 130 27.84 4.53 2.99
N SER A 131 27.38 3.42 2.44
CA SER A 131 28.01 2.76 1.29
C SER A 131 27.77 3.53 -0.01
N ASP A 132 28.51 3.18 -1.07
CA ASP A 132 28.40 3.84 -2.38
C ASP A 132 27.01 3.68 -3.02
N ASP A 133 26.32 2.57 -2.76
CA ASP A 133 24.95 2.29 -3.17
C ASP A 133 23.89 2.85 -2.21
N GLY A 134 24.31 3.56 -1.15
CA GLY A 134 23.45 4.34 -0.27
C GLY A 134 22.94 3.60 0.98
N PHE A 135 23.37 2.37 1.23
CA PHE A 135 23.00 1.64 2.46
C PHE A 135 23.73 2.17 3.69
N VAL A 136 23.03 2.09 4.83
CA VAL A 136 23.60 2.41 6.13
C VAL A 136 24.39 1.20 6.63
N ILE A 137 25.67 1.41 6.93
CA ILE A 137 26.56 0.43 7.55
C ILE A 137 26.80 0.85 9.00
N TRP A 138 26.61 -0.08 9.94
CA TRP A 138 26.98 0.16 11.34
C TRP A 138 28.50 0.16 11.50
N ASN A 139 29.07 1.21 12.09
CA ASN A 139 30.52 1.36 12.21
C ASN A 139 31.08 0.53 13.39
N ASN A 140 31.28 -0.77 13.17
CA ASN A 140 31.84 -1.68 14.17
C ASN A 140 33.32 -1.39 14.53
N GLU A 141 34.02 -0.55 13.79
CA GLU A 141 35.42 -0.17 14.07
C GLU A 141 35.51 0.94 15.12
N ASN A 142 34.45 1.73 15.28
CA ASN A 142 34.38 2.83 16.23
C ASN A 142 34.01 2.33 17.64
N GLU A 143 34.91 2.47 18.59
CA GLU A 143 34.69 2.04 19.99
C GLU A 143 33.51 2.77 20.64
N ASN A 144 33.38 4.09 20.39
CA ASN A 144 32.25 4.87 20.89
C ASN A 144 30.91 4.36 20.33
N ALA A 145 30.90 3.85 19.08
CA ALA A 145 29.72 3.24 18.49
C ALA A 145 29.33 1.93 19.20
N LYS A 146 30.30 1.13 19.64
CA LYS A 146 30.04 -0.12 20.40
C LYS A 146 29.42 0.15 21.76
N GLU A 147 29.84 1.23 22.41
CA GLU A 147 29.39 1.61 23.75
C GLU A 147 28.11 2.47 23.75
N TYR A 148 27.75 3.03 22.59
CA TYR A 148 26.57 3.88 22.48
C TYR A 148 25.29 3.10 22.78
N LYS A 149 24.58 3.52 23.84
CA LYS A 149 23.31 2.92 24.30
C LYS A 149 22.10 3.83 24.00
N GLY A 150 22.23 4.68 22.97
CA GLY A 150 21.14 5.56 22.55
C GLY A 150 19.90 4.80 22.11
N LYS A 151 18.75 5.47 22.19
CA LYS A 151 17.43 4.91 21.85
C LYS A 151 17.39 4.22 20.47
N TRP A 152 18.08 4.79 19.48
CA TRP A 152 18.00 4.39 18.07
C TRP A 152 18.96 3.25 17.68
N VAL A 153 19.96 2.96 18.51
CA VAL A 153 21.07 2.06 18.19
C VAL A 153 20.59 0.67 17.80
N LYS A 154 19.70 0.10 18.63
CA LYS A 154 19.23 -1.27 18.44
C LYS A 154 18.52 -1.44 17.09
N GLU A 155 17.71 -0.47 16.69
CA GLU A 155 16.96 -0.54 15.42
C GLU A 155 17.85 -0.24 14.22
N ILE A 156 18.68 0.82 14.28
CA ILE A 156 19.59 1.17 13.18
C ILE A 156 20.56 0.02 12.93
N ARG A 157 21.14 -0.56 13.98
CA ARG A 157 22.02 -1.72 13.86
C ARG A 157 21.31 -2.92 13.27
N LYS A 158 20.10 -3.25 13.76
CA LYS A 158 19.27 -4.32 13.18
C LYS A 158 19.06 -4.11 11.68
N TYR A 159 18.68 -2.91 11.26
CA TYR A 159 18.39 -2.64 9.85
C TYR A 159 19.65 -2.56 8.98
N ALA A 160 20.76 -2.05 9.51
CA ALA A 160 22.06 -2.09 8.84
C ALA A 160 22.53 -3.54 8.61
N GLU A 161 22.40 -4.41 9.62
CA GLU A 161 22.75 -5.84 9.51
C GLU A 161 21.86 -6.61 8.52
N LEU A 162 20.67 -6.08 8.21
CA LEU A 162 19.74 -6.65 7.25
C LEU A 162 19.81 -6.00 5.86
N ASN A 163 20.73 -5.05 5.63
CA ASN A 163 20.74 -4.18 4.44
C ASN A 163 19.35 -3.59 4.16
N SER A 164 18.71 -3.06 5.20
CA SER A 164 17.30 -2.67 5.21
C SER A 164 17.11 -1.19 5.58
N LEU A 165 18.18 -0.39 5.49
CA LEU A 165 18.20 1.04 5.76
C LEU A 165 19.12 1.75 4.78
N MET A 166 18.61 2.76 4.08
CA MET A 166 19.36 3.57 3.12
C MET A 166 19.28 5.04 3.49
N ALA A 167 20.26 5.83 3.05
CA ALA A 167 20.27 7.27 3.24
C ALA A 167 19.69 8.00 2.02
N TYR A 168 18.72 8.89 2.27
CA TYR A 168 18.44 9.98 1.34
C TYR A 168 19.38 11.14 1.67
N GLN A 169 20.16 11.55 0.68
CA GLN A 169 21.23 12.53 0.82
C GLN A 169 20.84 13.83 0.14
N ASP A 170 21.33 14.95 0.66
CA ASP A 170 21.24 16.23 -0.03
C ASP A 170 22.33 16.37 -1.12
N SER A 171 22.42 17.55 -1.74
CA SER A 171 23.39 17.85 -2.80
C SER A 171 24.85 17.69 -2.36
N ASP A 172 25.13 17.83 -1.06
CA ASP A 172 26.48 17.75 -0.49
C ASP A 172 26.80 16.31 -0.03
N LYS A 173 25.97 15.34 -0.44
CA LYS A 173 26.03 13.93 -0.02
C LYS A 173 25.84 13.74 1.49
N THR A 174 25.28 14.72 2.20
CA THR A 174 25.00 14.59 3.62
C THR A 174 23.69 13.82 3.83
N PRO A 175 23.66 12.76 4.63
CA PRO A 175 22.42 12.05 4.94
C PRO A 175 21.44 12.96 5.70
N VAL A 176 20.29 13.26 5.10
CA VAL A 176 19.25 14.10 5.69
C VAL A 176 18.05 13.30 6.19
N LYS A 177 17.80 12.13 5.60
CA LYS A 177 16.76 11.18 6.03
C LYS A 177 17.26 9.76 5.88
N LEU A 178 16.72 8.88 6.70
CA LEU A 178 16.90 7.44 6.54
C LEU A 178 15.62 6.84 5.98
N ILE A 179 15.76 5.89 5.06
CA ILE A 179 14.68 5.22 4.37
C ILE A 179 14.79 3.75 4.72
N TRP A 180 13.78 3.24 5.42
CA TRP A 180 13.66 1.81 5.64
C TRP A 180 13.30 1.15 4.31
N ASN A 181 14.09 0.15 3.96
CA ASN A 181 13.90 -0.70 2.80
C ASN A 181 13.62 -2.10 3.33
N TYR A 182 12.60 -2.77 2.79
CA TYR A 182 12.43 -4.18 3.07
C TYR A 182 13.67 -4.96 2.59
N PRO A 183 14.16 -5.98 3.31
CA PRO A 183 15.34 -6.72 2.87
C PRO A 183 15.11 -7.33 1.47
N SER A 184 15.91 -6.94 0.48
CA SER A 184 15.73 -7.36 -0.92
C SER A 184 16.00 -8.85 -1.13
N ASN A 185 16.97 -9.39 -0.40
CA ASN A 185 17.29 -10.82 -0.36
C ASN A 185 16.12 -11.70 0.08
N PHE A 186 15.09 -11.15 0.73
CA PHE A 186 13.86 -11.90 1.03
C PHE A 186 13.29 -12.56 -0.24
N PHE A 187 13.30 -11.87 -1.37
CA PHE A 187 12.75 -12.38 -2.62
C PHE A 187 13.64 -13.45 -3.28
N GLU A 188 14.85 -13.70 -2.77
CA GLU A 188 15.76 -14.73 -3.28
C GLU A 188 15.54 -16.09 -2.59
N TYR A 189 14.82 -16.11 -1.47
CA TYR A 189 14.66 -17.31 -0.62
C TYR A 189 13.42 -18.16 -0.95
N PHE A 190 12.86 -17.99 -2.15
CA PHE A 190 11.64 -18.68 -2.57
C PHE A 190 11.82 -19.31 -3.95
N ASN A 191 11.24 -20.49 -4.13
CA ASN A 191 11.25 -21.19 -5.42
C ASN A 191 10.48 -20.39 -6.48
N ASN A 192 9.24 -20.03 -6.15
CA ASN A 192 8.39 -19.17 -6.96
C ASN A 192 7.76 -18.09 -6.09
N ILE A 193 7.59 -16.89 -6.66
CA ILE A 193 6.94 -15.76 -6.01
C ILE A 193 5.82 -15.28 -6.91
N TYR A 194 4.61 -15.18 -6.35
CA TYR A 194 3.44 -14.67 -7.03
C TYR A 194 2.95 -13.41 -6.32
N ILE A 195 2.92 -12.28 -7.02
CA ILE A 195 2.44 -11.01 -6.50
C ILE A 195 1.10 -10.68 -7.17
N LEU A 196 0.00 -10.76 -6.45
CA LEU A 196 -1.33 -10.47 -6.95
C LEU A 196 -1.61 -8.99 -6.72
N THR A 197 -1.80 -8.20 -7.77
CA THR A 197 -2.02 -6.76 -7.62
C THR A 197 -2.82 -6.18 -8.78
N TYR A 198 -2.99 -4.86 -8.78
CA TYR A 198 -3.54 -4.12 -9.89
C TYR A 198 -2.86 -2.76 -10.04
N LEU A 199 -2.55 -2.37 -11.28
CA LEU A 199 -1.81 -1.16 -11.65
C LEU A 199 -0.38 -1.18 -11.12
N TRP A 200 0.33 -2.27 -11.42
CA TRP A 200 1.69 -2.52 -10.92
C TRP A 200 2.68 -1.42 -11.29
N SER A 201 2.59 -0.88 -12.51
CA SER A 201 3.48 0.20 -12.98
C SER A 201 3.36 1.51 -12.18
N GLY A 202 2.26 1.69 -11.44
CA GLY A 202 2.06 2.81 -10.52
C GLY A 202 2.36 2.49 -9.06
N ASP A 203 2.76 1.24 -8.74
CA ASP A 203 3.03 0.81 -7.36
C ASP A 203 4.50 1.07 -6.96
N ILE A 204 4.70 1.46 -5.70
CA ILE A 204 6.04 1.72 -5.14
C ILE A 204 6.90 0.46 -5.17
N GLN A 205 6.29 -0.73 -5.09
CA GLN A 205 7.02 -1.98 -5.11
C GLN A 205 7.70 -2.26 -6.46
N GLU A 206 7.14 -1.79 -7.58
CA GLU A 206 7.81 -1.89 -8.89
C GLU A 206 9.09 -1.03 -8.91
N ALA A 207 9.02 0.19 -8.38
CA ALA A 207 10.18 1.07 -8.26
C ALA A 207 11.25 0.50 -7.31
N TYR A 208 10.83 -0.15 -6.23
CA TYR A 208 11.73 -0.89 -5.34
C TYR A 208 12.40 -2.08 -6.04
N PHE A 209 11.69 -2.83 -6.90
CA PHE A 209 12.32 -3.87 -7.72
C PHE A 209 13.36 -3.29 -8.68
N LYS A 210 13.08 -2.12 -9.30
CA LYS A 210 14.08 -1.39 -10.10
C LYS A 210 15.30 -0.97 -9.26
N LEU A 211 15.09 -0.49 -8.04
CA LEU A 211 16.17 -0.06 -7.14
C LEU A 211 17.12 -1.20 -6.77
N HIS A 212 16.60 -2.40 -6.56
CA HIS A 212 17.37 -3.57 -6.16
C HIS A 212 17.67 -4.55 -7.29
N ASN A 213 17.42 -4.17 -8.55
CA ASN A 213 17.61 -5.02 -9.73
C ASN A 213 16.90 -6.38 -9.64
N ILE A 214 15.68 -6.39 -9.11
CA ILE A 214 14.85 -7.60 -8.97
C ILE A 214 14.05 -7.79 -10.26
N GLU A 215 14.34 -8.87 -10.98
CA GLU A 215 13.63 -9.23 -12.21
C GLU A 215 12.31 -9.95 -11.93
N TYR A 216 11.32 -9.71 -12.78
CA TYR A 216 10.00 -10.33 -12.68
C TYR A 216 9.32 -10.46 -14.05
N GLN A 217 8.39 -11.39 -14.16
CA GLN A 217 7.49 -11.51 -15.30
C GLN A 217 6.19 -10.74 -15.03
N HIS A 218 5.85 -9.79 -15.90
CA HIS A 218 4.59 -9.06 -15.81
C HIS A 218 3.47 -9.82 -16.53
N CYS A 219 2.52 -10.32 -15.76
CA CYS A 219 1.42 -11.16 -16.21
C CYS A 219 0.07 -10.53 -15.89
N SER A 220 -1.00 -11.04 -16.51
CA SER A 220 -2.39 -10.74 -16.22
C SER A 220 -3.25 -12.02 -16.29
N LEU A 221 -4.47 -11.97 -15.77
CA LEU A 221 -5.47 -13.01 -15.92
C LEU A 221 -6.47 -12.61 -17.00
N ILE A 222 -6.58 -13.45 -18.03
CA ILE A 222 -7.55 -13.31 -19.11
C ILE A 222 -8.43 -14.55 -19.08
N ASN A 223 -9.73 -14.38 -18.82
CA ASN A 223 -10.69 -15.49 -18.72
C ASN A 223 -10.22 -16.62 -17.77
N GLY A 224 -9.64 -16.24 -16.63
CA GLY A 224 -9.15 -17.19 -15.62
C GLY A 224 -7.84 -17.91 -15.98
N LYS A 225 -7.16 -17.52 -17.07
CA LYS A 225 -5.86 -18.06 -17.48
C LYS A 225 -4.77 -17.01 -17.35
N LEU A 226 -3.61 -17.43 -16.88
CA LEU A 226 -2.42 -16.59 -16.81
C LEU A 226 -1.89 -16.32 -18.22
N SER A 227 -1.56 -15.07 -18.51
CA SER A 227 -1.01 -14.63 -19.79
C SER A 227 -0.08 -13.44 -19.55
N PRO A 228 0.86 -13.14 -20.48
CA PRO A 228 1.65 -11.91 -20.41
C PRO A 228 0.74 -10.67 -20.25
N TYR A 229 1.19 -9.70 -19.48
CA TYR A 229 0.44 -8.45 -19.30
C TYR A 229 0.31 -7.72 -20.64
N SER A 230 -0.89 -7.22 -20.92
CA SER A 230 -1.17 -6.41 -22.10
C SER A 230 -1.99 -5.19 -21.71
N LYS A 231 -1.45 -4.01 -22.00
CA LYS A 231 -2.14 -2.74 -21.75
C LYS A 231 -3.44 -2.62 -22.56
N SER A 232 -3.52 -3.19 -23.76
CA SER A 232 -4.76 -3.17 -24.55
C SER A 232 -5.86 -4.03 -23.92
N ASN A 233 -5.51 -5.20 -23.41
CA ASN A 233 -6.47 -6.06 -22.70
C ASN A 233 -6.94 -5.42 -21.39
N ASP A 234 -6.03 -4.78 -20.64
CA ASP A 234 -6.37 -4.00 -19.45
C ASP A 234 -7.39 -2.89 -19.76
N ILE A 235 -7.17 -2.12 -20.83
CA ILE A 235 -8.08 -1.06 -21.28
C ILE A 235 -9.46 -1.63 -21.62
N ILE A 236 -9.51 -2.73 -22.38
CA ILE A 236 -10.78 -3.38 -22.73
C ILE A 236 -11.53 -3.83 -21.47
N GLU A 237 -10.82 -4.42 -20.51
CA GLU A 237 -11.43 -4.95 -19.29
C GLU A 237 -11.98 -3.82 -18.41
N ARG A 238 -11.19 -2.77 -18.16
CA ARG A 238 -11.60 -1.67 -17.29
C ARG A 238 -12.71 -0.80 -17.90
N GLN A 239 -12.80 -0.69 -19.23
CA GLN A 239 -13.87 0.06 -19.90
C GLN A 239 -15.27 -0.49 -19.60
N LYS A 240 -15.42 -1.79 -19.32
CA LYS A 240 -16.69 -2.41 -18.92
C LYS A 240 -17.30 -1.78 -17.66
N TYR A 241 -16.45 -1.25 -16.78
CA TYR A 241 -16.86 -0.66 -15.51
C TYR A 241 -17.19 0.83 -15.61
N LYS A 242 -16.83 1.50 -16.71
CA LYS A 242 -17.09 2.94 -16.90
C LYS A 242 -18.57 3.29 -16.74
N GLN A 243 -19.44 2.46 -17.31
CA GLN A 243 -20.90 2.61 -17.24
C GLN A 243 -21.48 2.41 -15.82
N LEU A 244 -20.74 1.76 -14.93
CA LEU A 244 -21.15 1.55 -13.54
C LEU A 244 -20.77 2.74 -12.65
N ILE A 245 -20.05 3.75 -13.14
CA ILE A 245 -19.60 4.88 -12.33
C ILE A 245 -20.23 6.17 -12.82
N THR A 246 -21.14 6.71 -12.03
CA THR A 246 -21.68 8.06 -12.24
C THR A 246 -20.89 9.06 -11.39
N VAL A 247 -20.02 9.86 -12.02
CA VAL A 247 -19.32 10.95 -11.34
C VAL A 247 -20.23 12.17 -11.23
N LEU A 248 -20.36 12.74 -10.03
CA LEU A 248 -21.16 13.94 -9.80
C LEU A 248 -20.55 15.14 -10.54
N ASP A 249 -21.27 15.63 -11.54
CA ASP A 249 -20.98 16.89 -12.22
C ASP A 249 -21.86 18.02 -11.67
N ASP A 250 -21.42 18.64 -10.57
CA ASP A 250 -22.07 19.81 -10.00
C ASP A 250 -21.03 20.93 -9.83
N LYS A 251 -21.16 21.98 -10.64
CA LYS A 251 -20.23 23.12 -10.67
C LYS A 251 -19.98 23.74 -9.29
N LYS A 252 -21.03 23.88 -8.48
CA LYS A 252 -20.91 24.51 -7.15
C LYS A 252 -20.17 23.60 -6.18
N LEU A 253 -20.51 22.31 -6.16
CA LEU A 253 -19.85 21.34 -5.27
C LEU A 253 -18.39 21.13 -5.67
N ASN A 254 -18.12 21.02 -6.97
CA ASN A 254 -16.79 20.76 -7.52
C ASN A 254 -15.85 21.98 -7.45
N GLN A 255 -16.37 23.20 -7.35
CA GLN A 255 -15.57 24.44 -7.31
C GLN A 255 -14.44 24.41 -6.27
N ILE A 256 -14.65 23.78 -5.10
CA ILE A 256 -13.64 23.72 -4.03
C ILE A 256 -12.39 22.94 -4.42
N GLY A 257 -12.46 22.08 -5.44
CA GLY A 257 -11.33 21.32 -5.95
C GLY A 257 -10.81 21.80 -7.30
N GLU A 258 -11.32 22.94 -7.79
CA GLU A 258 -10.77 23.65 -8.95
C GLU A 258 -9.57 24.49 -8.52
N ARG A 259 -8.48 24.40 -9.28
CA ARG A 259 -7.26 25.17 -8.99
C ARG A 259 -7.36 26.55 -9.64
N GLU A 260 -7.33 27.59 -8.82
CA GLU A 260 -7.17 28.96 -9.30
C GLU A 260 -5.68 29.24 -9.60
N TYR A 261 -5.41 30.16 -10.52
CA TYR A 261 -4.04 30.51 -10.90
C TYR A 261 -3.24 30.97 -9.67
N LYS A 262 -2.03 30.43 -9.49
CA LYS A 262 -1.14 30.65 -8.33
C LYS A 262 -1.70 30.20 -6.96
N SER A 263 -2.87 29.54 -6.89
CA SER A 263 -3.39 29.02 -5.62
C SER A 263 -2.67 27.74 -5.18
N LYS A 264 -2.73 27.45 -3.86
CA LYS A 264 -2.38 26.14 -3.32
C LYS A 264 -3.22 25.05 -4.01
N ILE A 265 -2.62 23.89 -4.23
CA ILE A 265 -3.26 22.74 -4.86
C ILE A 265 -4.45 22.28 -3.99
N PRO A 266 -5.70 22.43 -4.46
CA PRO A 266 -6.87 22.09 -3.66
C PRO A 266 -6.88 20.63 -3.22
N LEU A 267 -7.38 20.40 -2.00
CA LEU A 267 -7.57 19.07 -1.39
C LEU A 267 -6.29 18.22 -1.25
N SER A 268 -5.11 18.80 -1.51
CA SER A 268 -3.82 18.19 -1.16
C SER A 268 -3.59 18.21 0.36
N SER A 269 -2.64 17.40 0.85
CA SER A 269 -2.28 17.39 2.28
C SER A 269 -1.88 18.79 2.78
N SER A 270 -1.11 19.54 2.00
CA SER A 270 -0.73 20.93 2.31
C SER A 270 -1.91 21.90 2.31
N TRP A 271 -2.89 21.72 1.42
CA TRP A 271 -4.13 22.52 1.44
C TRP A 271 -4.93 22.27 2.70
N TYR A 272 -5.09 21.01 3.11
CA TYR A 272 -5.77 20.66 4.35
C TYR A 272 -5.07 21.26 5.57
N LYS A 273 -3.74 21.13 5.67
CA LYS A 273 -2.92 21.75 6.74
C LYS A 273 -3.12 23.26 6.83
N SER A 274 -3.30 23.93 5.69
CA SER A 274 -3.48 25.38 5.63
C SER A 274 -4.91 25.84 5.94
N ASN A 275 -5.90 24.94 5.83
CA ASN A 275 -7.32 25.30 5.86
C ASN A 275 -8.08 24.72 7.06
N VAL A 276 -7.41 24.10 8.04
CA VAL A 276 -8.04 23.36 9.16
C VAL A 276 -9.18 24.11 9.85
N ASN A 277 -9.00 25.42 10.09
CA ASN A 277 -9.96 26.28 10.78
C ASN A 277 -10.53 27.38 9.87
N SER A 278 -10.46 27.20 8.54
CA SER A 278 -10.89 28.18 7.55
C SER A 278 -12.36 28.02 7.14
N LEU A 279 -12.90 29.01 6.42
CA LEU A 279 -14.20 28.90 5.75
C LEU A 279 -14.22 27.76 4.73
N HIS A 280 -13.11 27.48 4.03
CA HIS A 280 -13.02 26.38 3.08
C HIS A 280 -13.32 25.02 3.71
N MET A 281 -12.88 24.78 4.96
CA MET A 281 -13.18 23.52 5.66
C MET A 281 -14.67 23.39 5.98
N LYS A 282 -15.33 24.50 6.35
CA LYS A 282 -16.78 24.55 6.54
C LYS A 282 -17.52 24.29 5.23
N ILE A 283 -17.09 24.91 4.14
CA ILE A 283 -17.64 24.69 2.79
C ILE A 283 -17.49 23.22 2.39
N LEU A 284 -16.30 22.63 2.56
CA LEU A 284 -16.05 21.23 2.23
C LEU A 284 -16.98 20.28 2.98
N LYS A 285 -17.16 20.51 4.29
CA LYS A 285 -18.11 19.75 5.12
C LYS A 285 -19.54 19.90 4.63
N ASN A 286 -19.96 21.12 4.31
CA ASN A 286 -21.31 21.41 3.81
C ASN A 286 -21.54 20.77 2.44
N HIS A 287 -20.54 20.76 1.55
CA HIS A 287 -20.63 20.08 0.25
C HIS A 287 -20.77 18.56 0.44
N LEU A 288 -19.97 17.97 1.33
CA LEU A 288 -20.08 16.54 1.66
C LEU A 288 -21.46 16.18 2.23
N TYR A 289 -21.99 17.00 3.14
CA TYR A 289 -23.34 16.83 3.67
C TYR A 289 -24.40 16.97 2.56
N ASN A 290 -24.32 18.02 1.74
CA ASN A 290 -25.24 18.30 0.65
C ASN A 290 -25.26 17.14 -0.38
N TYR A 291 -24.08 16.61 -0.73
CA TYR A 291 -23.96 15.46 -1.60
C TYR A 291 -24.78 14.28 -1.09
N PHE A 292 -24.51 13.81 0.13
CA PHE A 292 -25.21 12.65 0.68
C PHE A 292 -26.70 12.88 0.94
N HIS A 293 -27.10 14.07 1.43
CA HIS A 293 -28.48 14.32 1.86
C HIS A 293 -29.41 14.80 0.76
N ASN A 294 -28.90 15.61 -0.18
CA ASN A 294 -29.75 16.29 -1.14
C ASN A 294 -29.52 15.79 -2.56
N LYS A 295 -28.27 15.42 -2.92
CA LYS A 295 -27.95 14.94 -4.27
C LYS A 295 -28.26 13.47 -4.43
N VAL A 296 -27.66 12.59 -3.62
CA VAL A 296 -27.85 11.13 -3.75
C VAL A 296 -28.89 10.54 -2.82
N LYS A 297 -29.21 11.21 -1.70
CA LYS A 297 -30.27 10.83 -0.74
C LYS A 297 -30.17 9.39 -0.24
N THR A 298 -28.95 8.87 -0.12
CA THR A 298 -28.69 7.48 0.28
C THR A 298 -28.61 7.31 1.79
N LEU A 299 -29.01 6.13 2.27
CA LEU A 299 -28.88 5.76 3.67
C LEU A 299 -27.41 5.68 4.08
N MET A 300 -27.12 6.03 5.33
CA MET A 300 -25.75 6.00 5.88
C MET A 300 -25.03 4.66 5.65
N ILE A 301 -25.73 3.54 5.80
CA ILE A 301 -25.16 2.20 5.62
C ILE A 301 -24.63 1.96 4.20
N ASP A 302 -25.14 2.68 3.20
CA ASP A 302 -24.73 2.58 1.79
C ASP A 302 -23.63 3.59 1.41
N ASN A 303 -23.22 4.45 2.36
CA ASN A 303 -22.32 5.56 2.11
C ASN A 303 -20.88 5.22 2.49
N MET A 304 -19.94 5.67 1.66
CA MET A 304 -18.51 5.55 1.89
C MET A 304 -17.81 6.86 1.53
N TRP A 305 -16.86 7.29 2.36
CA TRP A 305 -16.15 8.54 2.14
C TRP A 305 -14.74 8.52 2.73
N VAL A 306 -13.91 9.44 2.24
CA VAL A 306 -12.54 9.58 2.71
C VAL A 306 -12.08 11.03 2.73
N THR A 307 -11.21 11.32 3.69
CA THR A 307 -10.34 12.49 3.80
C THR A 307 -9.01 12.02 4.40
N PHE A 308 -7.98 12.86 4.46
CA PHE A 308 -6.82 12.55 5.29
C PHE A 308 -7.25 12.39 6.76
N LYS A 309 -6.71 11.35 7.43
CA LYS A 309 -7.13 10.86 8.76
C LYS A 309 -7.23 11.97 9.81
N ASP A 310 -6.25 12.87 9.85
CA ASP A 310 -6.18 13.98 10.82
C ASP A 310 -7.34 14.97 10.72
N TYR A 311 -8.02 15.03 9.56
CA TYR A 311 -9.15 15.93 9.31
C TYR A 311 -10.50 15.21 9.28
N GLN A 312 -10.53 13.91 9.56
CA GLN A 312 -11.77 13.14 9.63
C GLN A 312 -12.74 13.77 10.63
N SER A 313 -12.27 14.16 11.83
CA SER A 313 -13.10 14.78 12.87
C SER A 313 -13.76 16.09 12.41
N LYS A 314 -13.10 16.85 11.53
CA LYS A 314 -13.61 18.11 10.99
C LYS A 314 -14.72 17.89 9.96
N LEU A 315 -14.62 16.83 9.16
CA LEU A 315 -15.55 16.52 8.08
C LEU A 315 -16.66 15.53 8.47
N LYS A 316 -16.61 14.87 9.64
CA LYS A 316 -17.73 14.05 10.14
C LYS A 316 -19.02 14.87 10.23
N GLY A 317 -20.12 14.28 9.77
CA GLY A 317 -21.47 14.83 9.83
C GLY A 317 -22.57 13.75 9.87
N LYS A 318 -23.80 14.17 10.15
CA LYS A 318 -24.99 13.28 10.16
C LYS A 318 -25.16 12.64 8.78
N GLY A 319 -25.71 11.42 8.72
CA GLY A 319 -26.14 10.73 7.48
C GLY A 319 -25.05 10.06 6.64
N TYR A 320 -23.77 10.31 6.89
CA TYR A 320 -22.65 9.61 6.23
C TYR A 320 -21.51 9.22 7.18
N THR A 321 -21.59 9.60 8.46
CA THR A 321 -20.70 9.07 9.48
C THR A 321 -21.25 7.75 9.99
N GLY A 322 -20.48 6.68 9.76
CA GLY A 322 -20.82 5.33 10.19
C GLY A 322 -20.48 5.04 11.65
N SER A 323 -20.87 3.85 12.10
CA SER A 323 -20.48 3.28 13.39
C SER A 323 -19.37 2.24 13.21
N LYS A 324 -18.92 1.60 14.29
CA LYS A 324 -18.00 0.45 14.18
C LYS A 324 -18.63 -0.74 13.43
N LYS A 325 -19.95 -0.93 13.55
CA LYS A 325 -20.68 -2.03 12.91
C LYS A 325 -20.93 -1.75 11.42
N ASN A 326 -21.12 -0.48 11.07
CA ASN A 326 -21.36 -0.03 9.70
C ASN A 326 -20.40 1.13 9.39
N PRO A 327 -19.10 0.86 9.21
CA PRO A 327 -18.15 1.92 8.94
C PRO A 327 -18.44 2.54 7.58
N CYS A 328 -18.25 3.86 7.50
CA CYS A 328 -18.43 4.62 6.26
C CYS A 328 -17.16 5.40 5.89
N PHE A 329 -16.24 5.56 6.83
CA PHE A 329 -14.96 6.20 6.54
C PHE A 329 -13.96 5.11 6.16
N VAL A 330 -13.44 5.20 4.94
CA VAL A 330 -12.48 4.23 4.40
C VAL A 330 -11.20 4.96 4.06
N PRO A 331 -10.09 4.76 4.80
CA PRO A 331 -8.81 5.35 4.43
C PRO A 331 -8.46 5.09 2.96
N PHE A 332 -7.87 6.08 2.28
CA PHE A 332 -7.61 5.97 0.84
C PHE A 332 -6.54 4.90 0.53
N ASN A 333 -5.71 4.57 1.52
CA ASN A 333 -4.66 3.55 1.43
C ASN A 333 -5.10 2.16 1.95
N THR A 334 -6.40 1.93 2.14
CA THR A 334 -6.94 0.62 2.54
C THR A 334 -6.76 -0.42 1.42
N ARG A 335 -6.14 -1.58 1.72
CA ARG A 335 -5.80 -2.68 0.79
C ARG A 335 -6.51 -3.98 1.17
N GLY A 336 -7.13 -4.72 0.26
CA GLY A 336 -7.67 -6.07 0.48
C GLY A 336 -8.83 -6.24 1.48
N THR A 337 -9.83 -5.34 1.56
CA THR A 337 -11.04 -5.55 2.40
C THR A 337 -12.34 -5.67 1.59
N ASN A 338 -13.26 -6.49 2.10
CA ASN A 338 -14.62 -6.70 1.58
C ASN A 338 -15.70 -6.01 2.46
N GLU A 339 -15.31 -5.37 3.55
CA GLU A 339 -16.21 -4.74 4.53
C GLU A 339 -17.12 -3.65 3.93
N TYR A 340 -16.73 -3.09 2.79
CA TYR A 340 -17.42 -1.97 2.12
C TYR A 340 -18.13 -2.40 0.83
N ALA A 341 -18.26 -3.71 0.56
CA ALA A 341 -18.84 -4.21 -0.69
C ALA A 341 -20.30 -3.77 -0.90
N ASN A 342 -21.03 -3.37 0.16
CA ASN A 342 -22.41 -2.89 0.06
C ASN A 342 -22.53 -1.38 -0.27
N LYS A 343 -21.42 -0.65 -0.36
CA LYS A 343 -21.44 0.82 -0.48
C LYS A 343 -21.73 1.24 -1.91
N LYS A 344 -22.67 2.18 -2.11
CA LYS A 344 -23.12 2.65 -3.45
C LYS A 344 -22.92 4.13 -3.73
N SER A 345 -22.79 4.95 -2.68
CA SER A 345 -22.53 6.38 -2.82
C SER A 345 -21.23 6.74 -2.14
N LEU A 346 -20.29 7.22 -2.97
CA LEU A 346 -18.90 7.41 -2.59
C LEU A 346 -18.54 8.90 -2.60
N ALA A 347 -17.71 9.35 -1.66
CA ALA A 347 -17.13 10.69 -1.67
C ALA A 347 -15.62 10.67 -1.39
N PHE A 348 -14.81 11.01 -2.38
CA PHE A 348 -13.35 10.96 -2.30
C PHE A 348 -12.77 12.38 -2.18
N MET A 349 -12.51 12.82 -0.95
CA MET A 349 -12.22 14.22 -0.65
C MET A 349 -10.73 14.56 -0.64
N VAL A 350 -9.87 13.70 -1.21
CA VAL A 350 -8.42 13.91 -1.20
C VAL A 350 -7.86 14.05 -2.60
N ASN A 351 -6.83 14.87 -2.74
CA ASN A 351 -5.97 14.93 -3.92
C ASN A 351 -4.63 14.29 -3.55
N VAL A 352 -4.36 13.12 -4.12
CA VAL A 352 -3.28 12.21 -3.69
C VAL A 352 -1.98 12.56 -4.40
N TYR A 353 -0.89 12.64 -3.64
CA TYR A 353 0.47 12.84 -4.12
C TYR A 353 1.37 11.80 -3.44
N LEU A 354 2.48 11.45 -4.09
CA LEU A 354 3.54 10.67 -3.47
C LEU A 354 4.15 11.46 -2.30
N ASN A 355 4.69 10.75 -1.30
CA ASN A 355 5.49 11.39 -0.27
C ASN A 355 6.73 12.02 -0.96
N PRO A 356 6.98 13.33 -0.80
CA PRO A 356 8.11 14.01 -1.44
C PRO A 356 9.48 13.39 -1.09
N VAL A 357 9.66 12.91 0.15
CA VAL A 357 10.90 12.26 0.58
C VAL A 357 11.11 10.97 -0.21
N ILE A 358 10.07 10.13 -0.32
CA ILE A 358 10.15 8.88 -1.08
C ILE A 358 10.36 9.15 -2.57
N LYS A 359 9.64 10.13 -3.14
CA LYS A 359 9.80 10.52 -4.54
C LYS A 359 11.24 10.98 -4.83
N ASN A 360 11.79 11.86 -3.99
CA ASN A 360 13.14 12.39 -4.17
C ASN A 360 14.21 11.32 -3.92
N PHE A 361 13.99 10.41 -2.96
CA PHE A 361 14.86 9.26 -2.74
C PHE A 361 14.98 8.40 -4.01
N PHE A 362 13.87 7.97 -4.62
CA PHE A 362 13.94 7.22 -5.88
C PHE A 362 14.58 8.02 -7.01
N ALA A 363 14.31 9.33 -7.10
CA ALA A 363 14.94 10.20 -8.10
C ALA A 363 16.47 10.28 -7.94
N GLN A 364 16.98 10.28 -6.70
CA GLN A 364 18.43 10.21 -6.40
C GLN A 364 19.06 8.92 -6.96
N HIS A 365 18.29 7.83 -7.04
CA HIS A 365 18.69 6.56 -7.64
C HIS A 365 18.28 6.44 -9.12
N ASN A 366 18.02 7.56 -9.80
CA ASN A 366 17.61 7.61 -11.22
C ASN A 366 16.29 6.88 -11.55
N ILE A 367 15.43 6.66 -10.55
CA ILE A 367 14.12 6.02 -10.73
C ILE A 367 13.04 7.09 -10.61
N GLN A 368 12.33 7.33 -11.70
CA GLN A 368 11.24 8.32 -11.73
C GLN A 368 9.91 7.65 -11.37
N LEU A 369 9.32 8.09 -10.25
CA LEU A 369 7.97 7.65 -9.88
C LEU A 369 6.90 8.46 -10.62
N ASN A 370 5.96 7.76 -11.25
CA ASN A 370 4.77 8.37 -11.84
C ASN A 370 3.72 8.65 -10.76
N GLN A 371 3.63 9.90 -10.34
CA GLN A 371 2.71 10.33 -9.30
C GLN A 371 1.23 10.23 -9.72
N ASP A 372 0.96 10.36 -11.00
CA ASP A 372 -0.41 10.32 -11.52
C ASP A 372 -0.90 8.89 -11.62
N GLU A 373 -0.07 7.95 -12.08
CA GLU A 373 -0.37 6.51 -11.98
C GLU A 373 -0.54 6.04 -10.54
N TYR A 374 0.31 6.51 -9.60
CA TYR A 374 0.14 6.24 -8.17
C TYR A 374 -1.19 6.79 -7.63
N ALA A 375 -1.56 8.04 -7.98
CA ALA A 375 -2.82 8.62 -7.54
C ALA A 375 -4.03 7.88 -8.13
N THR A 376 -3.94 7.47 -9.39
CA THR A 376 -4.95 6.64 -10.08
C THR A 376 -5.10 5.28 -9.41
N SER A 377 -3.99 4.59 -9.09
CA SER A 377 -4.06 3.29 -8.44
C SER A 377 -4.74 3.36 -7.07
N ILE A 378 -4.42 4.38 -6.28
CA ILE A 378 -5.08 4.64 -4.99
C ILE A 378 -6.58 4.90 -5.16
N LEU A 379 -6.97 5.76 -6.11
CA LEU A 379 -8.38 6.09 -6.34
C LEU A 379 -9.17 4.86 -6.80
N VAL A 380 -8.66 4.14 -7.80
CA VAL A 380 -9.35 2.99 -8.40
C VAL A 380 -9.46 1.84 -7.41
N GLN A 381 -8.40 1.53 -6.66
CA GLN A 381 -8.46 0.53 -5.59
C GLN A 381 -9.45 0.90 -4.50
N TRP A 382 -9.56 2.18 -4.15
CA TRP A 382 -10.54 2.67 -3.17
C TRP A 382 -11.97 2.55 -3.71
N ILE A 383 -12.23 2.94 -4.97
CA ILE A 383 -13.54 2.79 -5.62
C ILE A 383 -13.99 1.32 -5.59
N TRP A 384 -13.11 0.36 -5.87
CA TRP A 384 -13.42 -1.07 -5.90
C TRP A 384 -13.62 -1.73 -4.53
N ARG A 385 -13.47 -0.99 -3.42
CA ARG A 385 -13.95 -1.47 -2.11
C ARG A 385 -15.47 -1.42 -2.03
N SER A 386 -16.12 -0.63 -2.89
CA SER A 386 -17.57 -0.48 -2.98
C SER A 386 -18.25 -1.62 -3.78
N GLN A 387 -19.57 -1.50 -4.00
CA GLN A 387 -20.37 -2.50 -4.72
C GLN A 387 -20.03 -2.67 -6.21
N ILE A 388 -19.21 -1.79 -6.78
CA ILE A 388 -18.77 -1.94 -8.18
C ILE A 388 -18.07 -3.28 -8.45
N ARG A 389 -17.42 -3.86 -7.44
CA ARG A 389 -16.79 -5.18 -7.53
C ARG A 389 -17.78 -6.34 -7.69
N GLU A 390 -19.06 -6.10 -7.45
CA GLU A 390 -20.18 -7.03 -7.68
C GLU A 390 -20.98 -6.61 -8.92
N ASP A 391 -20.36 -5.87 -9.84
CA ASP A 391 -20.95 -5.34 -11.07
C ASP A 391 -22.18 -4.44 -10.84
N LYS A 392 -22.25 -3.79 -9.66
CA LYS A 392 -23.33 -2.86 -9.30
C LYS A 392 -22.92 -1.40 -9.48
N PRO A 393 -23.83 -0.52 -9.95
CA PRO A 393 -23.50 0.87 -10.24
C PRO A 393 -23.27 1.69 -8.98
N ILE A 394 -22.39 2.70 -9.04
CA ILE A 394 -22.09 3.62 -7.94
C ILE A 394 -22.25 5.08 -8.39
N ILE A 395 -22.42 5.96 -7.40
CA ILE A 395 -22.35 7.41 -7.60
C ILE A 395 -21.15 7.93 -6.82
N LEU A 396 -20.28 8.70 -7.49
CA LEU A 396 -19.02 9.18 -6.95
C LEU A 396 -18.97 10.71 -6.94
N TYR A 397 -18.79 11.28 -5.75
CA TYR A 397 -18.39 12.67 -5.60
C TYR A 397 -16.87 12.77 -5.49
N LEU A 398 -16.26 13.40 -6.50
CA LEU A 398 -14.81 13.57 -6.61
C LEU A 398 -14.51 15.06 -6.86
N PRO A 399 -14.47 15.90 -5.81
CA PRO A 399 -14.36 17.35 -5.97
C PRO A 399 -13.02 17.82 -6.54
N SER A 400 -11.93 17.07 -6.38
CA SER A 400 -10.64 17.44 -6.97
C SER A 400 -10.67 17.30 -8.49
N LYS A 401 -10.43 18.41 -9.22
CA LYS A 401 -10.36 18.39 -10.69
C LYS A 401 -9.33 17.38 -11.20
N ARG A 402 -8.10 17.43 -10.66
CA ARG A 402 -7.03 16.49 -11.03
C ARG A 402 -7.47 15.04 -10.88
N MET A 403 -8.05 14.66 -9.74
CA MET A 403 -8.46 13.27 -9.54
C MET A 403 -9.59 12.85 -10.50
N ARG A 404 -10.51 13.76 -10.87
CA ARG A 404 -11.50 13.50 -11.92
C ARG A 404 -10.86 13.30 -13.28
N ASP A 405 -9.91 14.16 -13.64
CA ASP A 405 -9.17 14.05 -14.91
C ASP A 405 -8.46 12.69 -14.99
N LEU A 406 -7.77 12.28 -13.91
CA LEU A 406 -7.11 10.98 -13.81
C LEU A 406 -8.07 9.79 -13.93
N LEU A 407 -9.25 9.86 -13.31
CA LEU A 407 -10.26 8.81 -13.44
C LEU A 407 -10.81 8.73 -14.87
N ASN A 408 -10.98 9.88 -15.54
CA ASN A 408 -11.42 9.92 -16.92
C ASN A 408 -10.36 9.34 -17.88
N GLU A 409 -9.08 9.69 -17.68
CA GLU A 409 -7.96 9.14 -18.43
C GLU A 409 -7.81 7.63 -18.21
N PHE A 410 -8.05 7.15 -16.98
CA PHE A 410 -8.10 5.72 -16.69
C PHE A 410 -9.19 4.98 -17.49
N PHE A 411 -10.32 5.62 -17.80
CA PHE A 411 -11.37 5.00 -18.63
C PHE A 411 -11.37 5.46 -20.10
N ALA A 412 -10.37 6.24 -20.51
CA ALA A 412 -10.07 6.48 -21.92
C ALA A 412 -9.31 5.26 -22.45
#